data_AF-A0AAF0LG86-F1
#
_entry.id   AF-A0AAF0LG86-F1
#
_cell.length_a   1.000
_cell.length_b   1.000
_cell.length_c   1.000
_cell.angle_alpha   90.00
_cell.angle_beta   90.00
_cell.angle_gamma   90.00
#
_symmetry.space_group_name_H-M   'P 1'
#
loop_
_entity.id
_entity.type
_entity.pdbx_description
1 polymer ?
#
loop_
_entity_poly.entity_id
_entity_poly.type
_entity_poly.pdbx_seq_one_letter_code
_entity_poly.pdbx_strand_id
1 'polypeptide(L)' 'MSVAESESESEFAAMTVNERLSVAGLLPVWDAAVRRRDREAVASLLGRVGLADQVNEIADAAFAAARSES' A
#
# COMPACT_ATOMS: atom_id res chain seq x y z
N MET A 1 5.89 -7.58 33.68
CA MET A 1 7.20 -7.44 33.02
C MET A 1 7.13 -8.36 31.81
N SER A 2 7.03 -7.93 30.56
CA SER A 2 7.32 -6.64 29.93
C SER A 2 6.33 -6.44 28.78
N VAL A 3 5.72 -5.25 28.69
CA VAL A 3 5.04 -4.77 27.50
C VAL A 3 6.09 -4.05 26.66
N ALA A 4 6.47 -4.64 25.54
CA ALA A 4 7.34 -4.00 24.55
C ALA A 4 7.20 -4.74 23.21
N GLU A 5 6.00 -4.74 22.63
CA GLU A 5 5.83 -5.06 21.21
C GLU A 5 5.09 -3.90 20.53
N SER A 6 5.88 -3.16 19.75
CA SER A 6 5.51 -2.39 18.54
C SER A 6 4.39 -1.35 18.62
N GLU A 7 4.71 -0.17 19.16
CA GLU A 7 3.89 1.03 18.97
C GLU A 7 3.84 1.51 17.50
N SER A 8 4.75 1.04 16.65
CA SER A 8 4.86 1.40 15.22
C SER A 8 3.92 0.63 14.29
N GLU A 9 3.50 -0.58 14.65
CA GLU A 9 2.51 -1.35 13.87
C GLU A 9 1.09 -0.81 14.07
N SER A 10 0.85 -0.15 15.21
CA SER A 10 -0.45 0.40 15.58
C SER A 10 -0.79 1.72 14.91
N GLU A 11 0.18 2.50 14.41
CA GLU A 11 -0.12 3.80 13.78
C GLU A 11 -0.90 3.65 12.47
N PHE A 12 -0.66 2.55 11.76
CA PHE A 12 -1.28 2.27 10.46
C PHE A 12 -2.44 1.27 10.54
N ALA A 13 -2.63 0.59 11.67
CA ALA A 13 -3.63 -0.47 11.82
C ALA A 13 -5.07 0.00 11.56
N ALA A 14 -5.38 1.29 11.78
CA ALA A 14 -6.68 1.89 11.50
C ALA A 14 -6.77 2.60 10.14
N MET A 15 -5.67 2.67 9.38
CA MET A 15 -5.60 3.39 8.10
C MET A 15 -5.76 2.46 6.90
N THR A 16 -6.63 2.86 5.98
CA THR A 16 -6.74 2.27 4.64
C THR A 16 -5.45 2.45 3.85
N VAL A 17 -5.25 1.62 2.81
CA VAL A 17 -4.08 1.69 1.93
C VAL A 17 -3.86 3.10 1.37
N ASN A 18 -4.93 3.77 0.93
CA ASN A 18 -4.86 5.14 0.39
C ASN A 18 -4.44 6.16 1.45
N GLU A 19 -4.91 6.04 2.69
CA GLU A 19 -4.51 6.95 3.77
C GLU A 19 -3.02 6.78 4.08
N ARG A 20 -2.52 5.55 4.17
CA ARG A 20 -1.08 5.29 4.39
C ARG A 20 -0.22 5.87 3.25
N LEU A 21 -0.64 5.65 2.01
CA LEU A 21 0.04 6.20 0.83
C LEU A 21 -0.04 7.73 0.78
N SER A 22 -1.15 8.33 1.23
CA SER A 22 -1.33 9.78 1.30
C SER A 22 -0.38 10.42 2.31
N VAL A 23 -0.33 9.88 3.53
CA VAL A 23 0.58 10.33 4.59
C VAL A 23 2.04 10.22 4.16
N ALA A 24 2.39 9.15 3.43
CA ALA A 24 3.73 8.96 2.89
C ALA A 24 4.03 9.79 1.62
N GLY A 25 3.06 10.54 1.08
CA GLY A 25 3.20 11.31 -0.16
C GLY A 25 3.40 10.45 -1.41
N LEU A 26 2.94 9.19 -1.38
CA LEU A 26 3.15 8.17 -2.41
C LEU A 26 1.98 8.01 -3.39
N LEU A 27 0.83 8.64 -3.15
CA LEU A 27 -0.37 8.53 -4.01
C LEU A 27 -0.09 8.78 -5.51
N PRO A 28 0.65 9.83 -5.93
CA PRO A 28 0.91 10.04 -7.36
C PRO A 28 1.75 8.93 -7.99
N VAL A 29 2.70 8.37 -7.23
CA VAL A 29 3.58 7.29 -7.69
C VAL A 29 2.82 5.96 -7.72
N TRP A 30 1.93 5.75 -6.75
CA TRP A 30 1.00 4.64 -6.70
C TRP A 30 0.09 4.61 -7.94
N ASP A 31 -0.61 5.70 -8.24
CA ASP A 31 -1.51 5.77 -9.39
C ASP A 31 -0.77 5.49 -10.71
N ALA A 32 0.45 6.03 -10.86
CA ALA A 32 1.27 5.76 -12.03
C ALA A 32 1.68 4.27 -12.13
N ALA A 33 2.07 3.65 -11.02
CA ALA A 33 2.43 2.23 -10.97
C ALA A 33 1.23 1.33 -11.28
N VAL A 34 0.05 1.65 -10.71
CA VAL A 34 -1.20 0.92 -10.94
C VAL A 34 -1.63 1.00 -12.40
N ARG A 35 -1.61 2.20 -13.00
CA ARG A 35 -1.94 2.39 -14.43
C ARG A 35 -1.00 1.63 -15.36
N ARG A 36 0.29 1.55 -15.01
CA ARG A 36 1.30 0.80 -15.77
C ARG A 36 1.28 -0.71 -15.50
N ARG A 37 0.45 -1.18 -14.56
CA ARG A 37 0.44 -2.56 -14.06
C ARG A 37 1.82 -3.02 -13.57
N ASP A 38 2.57 -2.09 -12.98
CA ASP A 38 3.92 -2.33 -12.49
C ASP A 38 3.88 -2.93 -11.09
N ARG A 39 3.87 -4.26 -11.02
CA ARG A 39 3.76 -5.00 -9.75
C ARG A 39 4.96 -4.80 -8.85
N GLU A 40 6.16 -4.64 -9.41
CA GLU A 40 7.38 -4.42 -8.65
C GLU A 40 7.35 -3.03 -7.97
N ALA A 41 6.95 -2.00 -8.71
CA ALA A 41 6.76 -0.67 -8.15
C ALA A 41 5.68 -0.65 -7.06
N VAL A 42 4.53 -1.31 -7.30
CA VAL A 42 3.47 -1.48 -6.29
C VAL A 42 3.99 -2.17 -5.03
N ALA A 43 4.76 -3.25 -5.17
CA ALA A 43 5.35 -3.97 -4.05
C ALA A 43 6.30 -3.09 -3.23
N SER A 44 7.15 -2.33 -3.91
CA SER A 44 8.08 -1.38 -3.26
C SER A 44 7.33 -0.31 -2.46
N LEU A 45 6.26 0.27 -3.03
CA LEU A 45 5.44 1.28 -2.37
C LEU A 45 4.71 0.73 -1.14
N LEU A 46 4.10 -0.47 -1.26
CA LEU A 46 3.40 -1.11 -0.15
C LEU A 46 4.36 -1.53 0.98
N GLY A 47 5.57 -1.96 0.65
CA GLY A 47 6.60 -2.22 1.64
C GLY A 47 6.94 -0.98 2.47
N ARG A 48 6.97 0.21 1.84
CA ARG A 48 7.25 1.48 2.53
C ARG A 48 6.14 1.91 3.50
N VAL A 49 4.93 1.38 3.34
CA VAL A 49 3.77 1.68 4.21
C VAL A 49 3.34 0.48 5.06
N GLY A 50 4.24 -0.48 5.27
CA GLY A 50 4.00 -1.63 6.16
C GLY A 50 2.92 -2.60 5.65
N LEU A 51 2.82 -2.77 4.33
CA LEU A 51 1.84 -3.65 3.66
C LEU A 51 2.52 -4.70 2.77
N ALA A 52 3.79 -5.04 3.05
CA ALA A 52 4.57 -6.00 2.26
C ALA A 52 3.89 -7.38 2.13
N ASP A 53 3.25 -7.85 3.21
CA ASP A 53 2.60 -9.17 3.23
C ASP A 53 1.28 -9.22 2.43
N GLN A 54 0.69 -8.04 2.16
CA GLN A 54 -0.58 -7.90 1.45
C GLN A 54 -0.39 -7.44 0.00
N VAL A 55 0.85 -7.40 -0.49
CA VAL A 55 1.19 -6.90 -1.83
C VAL A 55 0.36 -7.56 -2.93
N ASN A 56 0.19 -8.89 -2.85
CA ASN A 56 -0.50 -9.61 -3.92
C ASN A 56 -1.97 -9.22 -4.01
N GLU A 57 -2.69 -9.25 -2.89
CA GLU A 57 -4.11 -8.93 -2.83
C GLU A 57 -4.38 -7.48 -3.23
N ILE A 58 -3.60 -6.54 -2.70
CA ILE A 58 -3.77 -5.11 -2.98
C ILE A 58 -3.43 -4.80 -4.44
N ALA A 59 -2.34 -5.38 -4.99
CA ALA A 59 -1.97 -5.19 -6.39
C ALA A 59 -3.04 -5.73 -7.34
N ASP A 60 -3.57 -6.92 -7.08
CA ASP A 60 -4.59 -7.53 -7.93
C ASP A 60 -5.90 -6.73 -7.91
N ALA A 61 -6.34 -6.28 -6.73
CA ALA A 61 -7.50 -5.41 -6.60
C ALA A 61 -7.30 -4.06 -7.33
N ALA A 62 -6.13 -3.43 -7.18
CA ALA A 62 -5.82 -2.16 -7.83
C ALA A 62 -5.76 -2.29 -9.37
N PHE A 63 -5.15 -3.36 -9.88
CA PHE A 63 -5.06 -3.62 -11.31
C PHE A 63 -6.40 -4.03 -11.95
N ALA A 64 -7.30 -4.62 -11.17
CA ALA A 64 -8.66 -4.90 -11.58
C ALA A 64 -9.48 -3.61 -11.65
N ALA A 65 -9.41 -2.77 -10.62
CA ALA A 65 -10.10 -1.48 -10.56
C ALA A 65 -9.69 -0.56 -11.73
N ALA A 66 -8.39 -0.42 -11.99
CA ALA A 66 -7.89 0.41 -13.09
C ALA A 66 -8.30 -0.06 -14.49
N ARG A 67 -8.73 -1.33 -14.66
CA ARG A 67 -9.25 -1.84 -15.93
C ARG A 67 -10.67 -1.34 -16.19
N SER A 68 -11.46 -1.13 -15.14
CA SER A 68 -12.86 -0.71 -15.22
C SER A 68 -13.04 0.77 -15.51
N GLU A 69 -11.96 1.56 -15.37
CA GLU A 69 -11.93 3.00 -15.64
C GLU A 69 -11.37 3.37 -17.03
N SER A 70 -11.07 2.35 -17.87
CA SER A 70 -10.55 2.51 -19.23
C SER A 70 -11.63 2.41 -20.31
#